data_AF-A0A1U8B914-F1
#
_entry.id   AF-A0A1U8B914-F1
#
_cell.length_a   1.000
_cell.length_b   1.000
_cell.length_c   1.000
_cell.angle_alpha   90.00
_cell.angle_beta   90.00
_cell.angle_gamma   90.00
#
_symmetry.space_group_name_H-M   'P 1'
#
loop_
_entity.id
_entity.type
_entity.pdbx_description
1 polymer ?
#
loop_
_entity_poly.entity_id
_entity_poly.type
_entity_poly.pdbx_seq_one_letter_code
_entity_poly.pdbx_strand_id
1 'polypeptide(L)'
;MSAMPSASAHLSLSKPSPFHFLNSLKPHYHISLLISTNYQKPTFHRPILITNTLSDGKPKLAATAAAATATATTVSTTTTTSSSPTTYVSRFGPDEPRKGADVLVEALEREGVTTVFAYPGGASMEIHQALTRSSIIRNVLPRHEQGGIFAAEGYARALGRPGVCIATSGPGATNIVSGLADAMLDSVPLVAITGQVPRRMIGTDAFQETPIVEVTRSITKHNYLVLDVEDIPRIVREALLLATSGRPGPVLIDIPKDIQQQLVVPNWNLPI
;
A
#
# COMPACT_ATOMS: atom_id res chain seq x y z
N MET A 1 45.30 77.47 -33.28
CA MET A 1 46.31 76.40 -33.41
C MET A 1 45.73 75.16 -32.72
N SER A 2 44.92 74.40 -33.49
CA SER A 2 45.15 73.01 -33.93
C SER A 2 44.89 71.98 -32.82
N ALA A 3 43.72 71.32 -32.73
CA ALA A 3 43.11 70.32 -33.62
C ALA A 3 43.83 68.95 -33.66
N MET A 4 43.16 67.94 -33.05
CA MET A 4 43.17 66.48 -33.35
C MET A 4 44.49 65.69 -33.11
N PRO A 5 44.48 64.33 -32.91
CA PRO A 5 43.48 63.41 -33.46
C PRO A 5 42.92 62.28 -32.56
N SER A 6 41.80 61.76 -33.07
CA SER A 6 41.19 60.46 -32.81
C SER A 6 42.02 59.29 -33.32
N ALA A 7 41.89 58.13 -32.68
CA ALA A 7 42.26 56.84 -33.26
C ALA A 7 41.26 55.77 -32.81
N SER A 8 40.35 55.41 -33.72
CA SER A 8 39.55 54.18 -33.68
C SER A 8 40.46 52.98 -33.93
N ALA A 9 40.29 51.90 -33.17
CA ALA A 9 40.83 50.59 -33.52
C ALA A 9 39.72 49.54 -33.42
N HIS A 10 39.37 49.00 -34.59
CA HIS A 10 38.46 47.90 -34.83
C HIS A 10 38.82 46.64 -34.01
N LEU A 11 37.85 46.07 -33.29
CA LEU A 11 37.92 44.66 -32.87
C LEU A 11 37.41 43.79 -34.03
N SER A 12 38.35 43.20 -34.76
CA SER A 12 38.13 42.19 -35.79
C SER A 12 38.14 40.80 -35.15
N LEU A 13 37.05 40.05 -35.31
CA LEU A 13 36.93 38.64 -34.95
C LEU A 13 37.91 37.78 -35.78
N SER A 14 38.97 37.28 -35.16
CA SER A 14 39.82 36.25 -35.76
C SER A 14 39.31 34.84 -35.41
N LYS A 15 38.88 34.10 -36.43
CA LYS A 15 38.56 32.67 -36.38
C LYS A 15 39.78 31.84 -35.94
N PRO A 16 39.63 30.77 -35.13
CA PRO A 16 40.67 29.77 -34.97
C PRO A 16 40.69 28.79 -36.16
N SER A 17 41.90 28.46 -36.60
CA SER A 17 42.26 27.56 -37.70
C SER A 17 42.25 26.08 -37.26
N PRO A 18 42.34 25.10 -38.20
CA PRO A 18 41.77 23.77 -38.02
C PRO A 18 42.71 22.76 -37.34
N PHE A 19 42.04 21.78 -36.74
CA PHE A 19 42.54 20.55 -36.15
C PHE A 19 43.65 19.86 -36.95
N HIS A 20 44.77 19.56 -36.27
CA HIS A 20 45.71 18.53 -36.68
C HIS A 20 45.42 17.22 -35.92
N PHE A 21 45.17 16.18 -36.70
CA PHE A 21 44.92 14.80 -36.30
C PHE A 21 46.22 14.15 -35.79
N LEU A 22 46.23 13.69 -34.54
CA LEU A 22 47.23 12.74 -34.04
C LEU A 22 46.51 11.46 -33.63
N ASN A 23 46.74 10.44 -34.45
CA ASN A 23 46.35 9.06 -34.24
C ASN A 23 47.14 8.44 -33.08
N SER A 24 46.49 7.52 -32.38
CA SER A 24 47.04 6.36 -31.66
C SER A 24 46.84 6.38 -30.16
N LEU A 25 45.91 5.53 -29.73
CA LEU A 25 45.98 4.53 -28.64
C LEU A 25 44.58 4.32 -28.09
N LYS A 26 43.89 3.29 -28.61
CA LYS A 26 42.63 2.79 -28.05
C LYS A 26 42.92 2.16 -26.68
N PRO A 27 42.22 2.53 -25.60
CA PRO A 27 42.18 1.66 -24.43
C PRO A 27 41.16 0.54 -24.70
N HIS A 28 41.65 -0.68 -24.83
CA HIS A 28 40.82 -1.89 -24.76
C HIS A 28 40.39 -2.10 -23.31
N TYR A 29 39.17 -1.69 -22.96
CA TYR A 29 38.52 -2.19 -21.75
C TYR A 29 37.88 -3.54 -22.06
N HIS A 30 38.63 -4.61 -21.82
CA HIS A 30 38.10 -5.96 -21.81
C HIS A 30 37.43 -6.19 -20.44
N ILE A 31 36.10 -6.05 -20.36
CA ILE A 31 35.34 -6.53 -19.21
C ILE A 31 35.31 -8.06 -19.33
N SER A 32 36.17 -8.74 -18.57
CA SER A 32 36.10 -10.18 -18.41
C SER A 32 35.06 -10.48 -17.34
N LEU A 33 33.84 -10.82 -17.76
CA LEU A 33 32.85 -11.44 -16.88
C LEU A 33 33.37 -12.83 -16.52
N LEU A 34 33.90 -12.97 -15.30
CA LEU A 34 34.11 -14.27 -14.67
C LEU A 34 32.73 -14.90 -14.40
N ILE A 35 32.19 -15.57 -15.41
CA ILE A 35 31.08 -16.51 -15.23
C ILE A 35 31.66 -17.70 -14.48
N SER A 36 31.35 -17.81 -13.18
CA SER A 36 31.58 -19.03 -12.43
C SER A 36 30.77 -20.15 -13.08
N THR A 37 31.44 -21.11 -13.71
CA THR A 37 30.84 -22.35 -14.20
C THR A 37 30.71 -23.38 -13.07
N ASN A 38 30.11 -22.99 -11.96
CA ASN A 38 29.63 -23.99 -10.99
C ASN A 38 28.24 -24.47 -11.45
N TYR A 39 28.27 -25.43 -12.38
CA TYR A 39 27.10 -26.20 -12.78
C TYR A 39 26.68 -27.10 -11.60
N GLN A 40 25.88 -26.58 -10.68
CA GLN A 40 25.20 -27.41 -9.69
C GLN A 40 24.19 -28.31 -10.43
N LYS A 41 24.29 -29.62 -10.19
CA LYS A 41 23.38 -30.63 -10.74
C LYS A 41 21.92 -30.19 -10.52
N PRO A 42 21.03 -30.31 -11.53
CA PRO A 42 19.63 -29.98 -11.37
C PRO A 42 19.03 -30.89 -10.29
N THR A 43 18.54 -30.28 -9.21
CA THR A 43 17.63 -30.96 -8.27
C THR A 43 16.34 -31.28 -9.02
N PHE A 44 15.95 -32.55 -9.01
CA PHE A 44 14.67 -33.00 -9.58
C PHE A 44 13.52 -32.25 -8.91
N HIS A 45 12.97 -31.25 -9.58
CA HIS A 45 11.69 -30.66 -9.20
C HIS A 45 10.58 -31.65 -9.58
N ARG A 46 9.76 -32.05 -8.59
CA ARG A 46 8.48 -32.69 -8.87
C ARG A 46 7.67 -31.74 -9.74
N PRO A 47 7.11 -32.18 -10.88
CA PRO A 47 6.20 -31.34 -11.65
C PRO A 47 4.99 -30.99 -10.80
N ILE A 48 4.68 -29.71 -10.67
CA ILE A 48 3.40 -29.25 -10.14
C ILE A 48 2.36 -29.59 -11.21
N LEU A 49 1.53 -30.59 -10.91
CA LEU A 49 0.44 -31.00 -11.77
C LEU A 49 -0.70 -30.00 -11.58
N ILE A 50 -0.74 -28.97 -12.44
CA ILE A 50 -1.88 -28.04 -12.50
C ILE A 50 -2.98 -28.74 -13.30
N THR A 51 -3.94 -29.34 -12.60
CA THR A 51 -5.19 -29.79 -13.22
C THR A 51 -6.17 -28.62 -13.26
N ASN A 52 -6.34 -28.00 -14.43
CA ASN A 52 -7.55 -27.23 -14.72
C ASN A 52 -8.67 -28.21 -15.11
N THR A 53 -9.13 -29.00 -14.14
CA THR A 53 -10.41 -29.69 -14.27
C THR A 53 -11.44 -28.83 -13.56
N LEU A 54 -12.15 -28.00 -14.33
CA LEU A 54 -13.48 -27.57 -13.94
C LEU A 54 -14.27 -28.86 -13.69
N SER A 55 -14.73 -29.07 -12.46
CA SER A 55 -15.75 -30.08 -12.23
C SER A 55 -16.96 -29.68 -13.06
N ASP A 56 -17.24 -30.41 -14.14
CA ASP A 56 -18.52 -30.38 -14.84
C ASP A 56 -19.59 -30.92 -13.90
N GLY A 57 -19.93 -30.14 -12.89
CA GLY A 57 -21.06 -30.33 -12.01
C GLY A 57 -22.32 -29.99 -12.79
N LYS A 58 -22.71 -30.85 -13.73
CA LYS A 58 -24.10 -30.90 -14.17
C LYS A 58 -24.92 -31.32 -12.94
N PRO A 59 -25.86 -30.51 -12.45
CA PRO A 59 -26.83 -31.02 -11.50
C PRO A 59 -27.65 -32.10 -12.22
N LYS A 60 -27.70 -33.30 -11.64
CA LYS A 60 -28.64 -34.35 -12.07
C LYS A 60 -30.06 -33.82 -11.87
N LEU A 61 -30.67 -33.26 -12.92
CA LEU A 61 -32.13 -33.18 -13.02
C LEU A 61 -32.64 -34.56 -13.46
N ALA A 62 -33.19 -35.31 -12.50
CA ALA A 62 -34.08 -36.41 -12.81
C ALA A 62 -35.42 -35.82 -13.26
N ALA A 63 -35.77 -36.03 -14.53
CA ALA A 63 -37.07 -35.66 -15.07
C ALA A 63 -38.14 -36.62 -14.54
N THR A 64 -39.19 -36.07 -13.91
CA THR A 64 -40.53 -36.66 -13.94
C THR A 64 -41.51 -35.55 -14.29
N ALA A 65 -42.24 -35.75 -15.38
CA ALA A 65 -43.22 -34.82 -15.92
C ALA A 65 -44.54 -34.95 -15.15
N ALA A 66 -45.08 -33.84 -14.67
CA ALA A 66 -46.49 -33.69 -14.36
C ALA A 66 -46.89 -32.21 -14.47
N ALA A 67 -47.90 -31.95 -15.30
CA ALA A 67 -48.48 -30.64 -15.52
C ALA A 67 -49.30 -30.17 -14.32
N ALA A 68 -49.18 -28.89 -13.93
CA ALA A 68 -50.23 -28.14 -13.24
C ALA A 68 -49.90 -26.63 -13.14
N THR A 69 -50.70 -25.83 -13.85
CA THR A 69 -51.34 -24.57 -13.47
C THR A 69 -50.57 -23.55 -12.59
N ALA A 70 -50.28 -22.41 -13.21
CA ALA A 70 -49.74 -21.21 -12.55
C ALA A 70 -50.71 -20.65 -11.49
N THR A 71 -50.21 -20.50 -10.26
CA THR A 71 -50.83 -19.68 -9.21
C THR A 71 -49.78 -18.74 -8.65
N ALA A 72 -50.03 -17.44 -8.77
CA ALA A 72 -49.16 -16.37 -8.28
C ALA A 72 -49.04 -16.44 -6.75
N THR A 73 -47.82 -16.53 -6.24
CA THR A 73 -47.52 -16.49 -4.79
C THR A 73 -46.82 -15.19 -4.46
N THR A 74 -47.44 -14.45 -3.55
CA THR A 74 -47.03 -13.17 -2.99
C THR A 74 -45.66 -13.26 -2.30
N VAL A 75 -44.69 -12.46 -2.77
CA VAL A 75 -43.38 -12.31 -2.14
C VAL A 75 -43.55 -11.51 -0.85
N SER A 76 -43.42 -12.19 0.30
CA SER A 76 -43.34 -11.53 1.61
C SER A 76 -41.96 -10.92 1.78
N THR A 77 -41.92 -9.60 1.94
CA THR A 77 -40.71 -8.82 2.22
C THR A 77 -40.26 -9.10 3.66
N THR A 78 -39.26 -9.96 3.84
CA THR A 78 -38.60 -10.12 5.14
C THR A 78 -37.70 -8.91 5.35
N THR A 79 -38.14 -7.99 6.21
CA THR A 79 -37.35 -6.87 6.70
C THR A 79 -36.13 -7.42 7.47
N THR A 80 -34.95 -7.35 6.87
CA THR A 80 -33.68 -7.66 7.54
C THR A 80 -33.46 -6.63 8.64
N THR A 81 -33.71 -7.03 9.88
CA THR A 81 -33.46 -6.25 11.08
C THR A 81 -31.94 -6.16 11.29
N SER A 82 -31.44 -4.94 11.43
CA SER A 82 -30.03 -4.62 11.70
C SER A 82 -29.55 -5.32 12.97
N SER A 83 -28.54 -6.18 12.87
CA SER A 83 -27.88 -6.79 14.02
C SER A 83 -27.10 -5.74 14.81
N SER A 84 -27.25 -5.78 16.14
CA SER A 84 -26.49 -5.02 17.13
C SER A 84 -24.98 -5.24 17.00
N PRO A 85 -24.11 -4.29 17.38
CA PRO A 85 -22.66 -4.45 17.26
C PRO A 85 -22.18 -5.50 18.26
N THR A 86 -21.53 -6.56 17.75
CA THR A 86 -20.71 -7.47 18.54
C THR A 86 -19.70 -6.65 19.34
N THR A 87 -19.76 -6.71 20.67
CA THR A 87 -18.80 -6.04 21.55
C THR A 87 -17.41 -6.62 21.28
N TYR A 88 -16.54 -5.83 20.66
CA TYR A 88 -15.13 -6.20 20.49
C TYR A 88 -14.48 -6.38 21.87
N VAL A 89 -13.73 -7.47 22.05
CA VAL A 89 -12.98 -7.78 23.29
C VAL A 89 -11.49 -7.56 23.02
N SER A 90 -10.87 -6.64 23.77
CA SER A 90 -9.44 -6.35 23.65
C SER A 90 -8.58 -7.49 24.18
N ARG A 91 -7.37 -7.64 23.62
CA ARG A 91 -6.31 -8.55 24.11
C ARG A 91 -5.56 -7.99 25.32
N PHE A 92 -5.74 -6.71 25.62
CA PHE A 92 -5.01 -5.97 26.65
C PHE A 92 -5.98 -5.50 27.73
N GLY A 93 -5.48 -5.31 28.95
CA GLY A 93 -6.26 -4.69 30.03
C GLY A 93 -6.70 -3.25 29.67
N PRO A 94 -7.82 -2.74 30.20
CA PRO A 94 -8.28 -1.37 29.92
C PRO A 94 -7.20 -0.31 30.16
N ASP A 95 -6.46 -0.41 31.26
CA ASP A 95 -5.44 0.56 31.69
C ASP A 95 -3.99 0.12 31.36
N GLU A 96 -3.80 -0.95 30.58
CA GLU A 96 -2.48 -1.52 30.31
C GLU A 96 -1.73 -0.76 29.19
N PRO A 97 -0.58 -0.11 29.40
CA PRO A 97 0.14 0.54 28.30
C PRO A 97 0.61 -0.47 27.24
N ARG A 98 0.40 -0.17 25.95
CA ARG A 98 0.77 -1.03 24.83
C ARG A 98 1.34 -0.21 23.67
N LYS A 99 2.07 -0.84 22.74
CA LYS A 99 2.71 -0.14 21.63
C LYS A 99 1.68 0.46 20.67
N GLY A 100 2.00 1.58 20.04
CA GLY A 100 1.18 2.18 18.97
C GLY A 100 0.84 1.21 17.84
N ALA A 101 1.75 0.30 17.50
CA ALA A 101 1.48 -0.77 16.54
C ALA A 101 0.37 -1.74 17.00
N ASP A 102 0.32 -2.08 18.29
CA ASP A 102 -0.75 -2.90 18.86
C ASP A 102 -2.09 -2.16 18.89
N VAL A 103 -2.06 -0.86 19.18
CA VAL A 103 -3.23 0.03 19.10
C VAL A 103 -3.76 0.11 17.68
N LEU A 104 -2.90 0.25 16.68
CA LEU A 104 -3.30 0.26 15.26
C LEU A 104 -4.01 -1.04 14.86
N VAL A 105 -3.44 -2.19 15.21
CA VAL A 105 -4.03 -3.50 14.88
C VAL A 105 -5.35 -3.69 15.62
N GLU A 106 -5.44 -3.31 16.90
CA GLU A 106 -6.70 -3.32 17.65
C GLU A 106 -7.75 -2.37 17.04
N ALA A 107 -7.36 -1.19 16.57
CA ALA A 107 -8.25 -0.26 15.89
C ALA A 107 -8.84 -0.88 14.61
N LEU A 108 -8.02 -1.55 13.80
CA LEU A 108 -8.51 -2.26 12.60
C LEU A 108 -9.50 -3.37 12.95
N GLU A 109 -9.25 -4.13 14.02
CA GLU A 109 -10.17 -5.18 14.45
C GLU A 109 -11.50 -4.64 14.96
N ARG A 110 -11.48 -3.49 15.66
CA ARG A 110 -12.68 -2.78 16.12
C ARG A 110 -13.55 -2.30 14.95
N GLU A 111 -12.92 -1.90 13.85
CA GLU A 111 -13.58 -1.59 12.57
C GLU A 111 -13.98 -2.86 11.77
N GLY A 112 -13.78 -4.05 12.34
CA GLY A 112 -14.18 -5.33 11.77
C GLY A 112 -13.27 -5.85 10.66
N VAL A 113 -12.07 -5.30 10.49
CA VAL A 113 -11.10 -5.81 9.51
C VAL A 113 -10.69 -7.25 9.88
N THR A 114 -10.76 -8.15 8.91
CA THR A 114 -10.41 -9.58 9.09
C THR A 114 -9.28 -10.04 8.19
N THR A 115 -8.96 -9.28 7.13
CA THR A 115 -7.90 -9.61 6.17
C THR A 115 -7.13 -8.36 5.84
N VAL A 116 -5.79 -8.47 5.85
CA VAL A 116 -4.88 -7.43 5.35
C VAL A 116 -3.92 -8.03 4.32
N PHE A 117 -3.48 -7.20 3.39
CA PHE A 117 -2.45 -7.54 2.40
C PHE A 117 -1.17 -6.78 2.73
N ALA A 118 -0.33 -7.37 3.59
CA ALA A 118 0.81 -6.68 4.20
C ALA A 118 2.16 -7.25 3.74
N TYR A 119 3.04 -6.39 3.22
CA TYR A 119 4.42 -6.73 2.89
C TYR A 119 5.41 -6.08 3.88
N PRO A 120 6.23 -6.86 4.61
CA PRO A 120 7.05 -6.36 5.70
C PRO A 120 8.29 -5.58 5.24
N GLY A 121 8.69 -4.60 6.03
CA GLY A 121 9.99 -3.94 5.94
C GLY A 121 10.40 -3.22 7.22
N GLY A 122 11.58 -2.60 7.21
CA GLY A 122 12.21 -2.08 8.44
C GLY A 122 11.41 -1.00 9.18
N ALA A 123 10.62 -0.21 8.44
CA ALA A 123 9.78 0.86 8.99
C ALA A 123 8.36 0.40 9.36
N SER A 124 7.91 -0.77 8.92
CA SER A 124 6.60 -1.36 9.30
C SER A 124 6.73 -2.59 10.20
N MET A 125 7.95 -2.94 10.62
CA MET A 125 8.21 -4.18 11.36
C MET A 125 7.39 -4.31 12.65
N GLU A 126 7.17 -3.22 13.39
CA GLU A 126 6.37 -3.25 14.62
C GLU A 126 4.89 -3.56 14.33
N ILE A 127 4.34 -3.01 13.24
CA ILE A 127 2.99 -3.33 12.75
C ILE A 127 2.89 -4.82 12.42
N HIS A 128 3.88 -5.36 11.71
CA HIS A 128 3.92 -6.79 11.39
C HIS A 128 4.03 -7.67 12.64
N GLN A 129 4.76 -7.24 13.67
CA GLN A 129 4.81 -7.95 14.96
C GLN A 129 3.48 -7.86 15.71
N ALA A 130 2.74 -6.76 15.62
CA ALA A 130 1.40 -6.64 16.19
C ALA A 130 0.39 -7.54 15.47
N LEU A 131 0.49 -7.66 14.13
CA LEU A 131 -0.37 -8.55 13.34
C LEU A 131 -0.22 -10.03 13.75
N THR A 132 0.97 -10.49 14.15
CA THR A 132 1.14 -11.89 14.61
C THR A 132 0.46 -12.17 15.96
N ARG A 133 0.16 -11.13 16.74
CA ARG A 133 -0.59 -11.22 18.01
C ARG A 133 -2.10 -11.16 17.81
N SER A 134 -2.57 -10.77 16.62
CA SER A 134 -3.99 -10.79 16.27
C SER A 134 -4.44 -12.22 15.97
N SER A 135 -5.55 -12.64 16.60
CA SER A 135 -6.26 -13.87 16.24
C SER A 135 -7.43 -13.62 15.27
N ILE A 136 -7.70 -12.37 14.92
CA ILE A 136 -8.85 -11.93 14.10
C ILE A 136 -8.38 -11.60 12.67
N ILE A 137 -7.28 -10.87 12.55
CA ILE A 137 -6.76 -10.40 11.27
C ILE A 137 -5.82 -11.45 10.69
N ARG A 138 -6.18 -11.95 9.50
CA ARG A 138 -5.29 -12.74 8.66
C ARG A 138 -4.44 -11.83 7.79
N ASN A 139 -3.13 -11.99 7.83
CA ASN A 139 -2.23 -11.40 6.83
C ASN A 139 -2.08 -12.32 5.61
N VAL A 140 -2.34 -11.79 4.41
CA VAL A 140 -2.00 -12.40 3.13
C VAL A 140 -0.78 -11.69 2.57
N LEU A 141 0.40 -12.30 2.74
CA LEU A 141 1.67 -11.76 2.24
C LEU A 141 1.70 -11.76 0.70
N PRO A 142 1.69 -10.61 0.01
CA PRO A 142 1.92 -10.56 -1.43
C PRO A 142 3.42 -10.78 -1.74
N ARG A 143 3.78 -10.88 -3.02
CA ARG A 143 5.20 -10.97 -3.46
C ARG A 143 5.74 -9.64 -4.00
N HIS A 144 4.89 -8.62 -4.03
CA HIS A 144 5.19 -7.25 -4.37
C HIS A 144 4.05 -6.37 -3.81
N GLU A 145 4.34 -5.17 -3.30
CA GLU A 145 3.33 -4.31 -2.67
C GLU A 145 2.22 -3.90 -3.65
N GLN A 146 2.57 -3.69 -4.93
CA GLN A 146 1.58 -3.49 -5.99
C GLN A 146 0.56 -4.64 -6.09
N GLY A 147 1.03 -5.90 -5.96
CA GLY A 147 0.13 -7.05 -5.89
C GLY A 147 -0.70 -7.06 -4.60
N GLY A 148 -0.17 -6.51 -3.50
CA GLY A 148 -0.88 -6.33 -2.25
C GLY A 148 -2.04 -5.35 -2.34
N ILE A 149 -1.82 -4.16 -2.92
CA ILE A 149 -2.87 -3.17 -3.07
C ILE A 149 -3.94 -3.62 -4.08
N PHE A 150 -3.56 -4.22 -5.21
CA PHE A 150 -4.56 -4.77 -6.14
C PHE A 150 -5.35 -5.95 -5.56
N ALA A 151 -4.73 -6.75 -4.68
CA ALA A 151 -5.47 -7.79 -3.95
C ALA A 151 -6.45 -7.18 -2.94
N ALA A 152 -6.08 -6.07 -2.26
CA ALA A 152 -6.99 -5.31 -1.40
C ALA A 152 -8.16 -4.70 -2.20
N GLU A 153 -7.91 -4.19 -3.39
CA GLU A 153 -8.96 -3.71 -4.29
C GLU A 153 -9.90 -4.83 -4.75
N GLY A 154 -9.35 -5.96 -5.18
CA GLY A 154 -10.15 -7.13 -5.56
C GLY A 154 -11.01 -7.63 -4.40
N TYR A 155 -10.45 -7.65 -3.18
CA TYR A 155 -11.20 -7.93 -1.95
C TYR A 155 -12.36 -6.95 -1.76
N ALA A 156 -12.09 -5.65 -1.92
CA ALA A 156 -13.08 -4.61 -1.71
C ALA A 156 -14.23 -4.67 -2.71
N ARG A 157 -13.91 -4.83 -4.00
CA ARG A 157 -14.89 -4.93 -5.09
C ARG A 157 -15.75 -6.18 -4.97
N ALA A 158 -15.18 -7.31 -4.54
CA ALA A 158 -15.89 -8.57 -4.45
C ALA A 158 -16.80 -8.67 -3.22
N LEU A 159 -16.41 -8.05 -2.09
CA LEU A 159 -17.12 -8.21 -0.82
C LEU A 159 -17.92 -6.97 -0.39
N GLY A 160 -17.74 -5.82 -1.05
CA GLY A 160 -18.38 -4.57 -0.66
C GLY A 160 -17.89 -4.04 0.70
N ARG A 161 -16.68 -4.42 1.12
CA ARG A 161 -16.04 -4.03 2.38
C ARG A 161 -14.72 -3.30 2.06
N PRO A 162 -14.22 -2.40 2.91
CA PRO A 162 -12.95 -1.72 2.62
C PRO A 162 -11.79 -2.72 2.54
N GLY A 163 -10.99 -2.62 1.50
CA GLY A 163 -9.73 -3.35 1.36
C GLY A 163 -8.64 -2.72 2.20
N VAL A 164 -7.76 -3.50 2.83
CA VAL A 164 -6.65 -2.98 3.64
C VAL A 164 -5.31 -3.54 3.16
N CYS A 165 -4.40 -2.66 2.76
CA CYS A 165 -3.03 -3.02 2.41
C CYS A 165 -2.02 -2.31 3.32
N ILE A 166 -0.87 -2.95 3.55
CA ILE A 166 0.18 -2.42 4.43
C ILE A 166 1.53 -2.56 3.75
N ALA A 167 2.31 -1.49 3.73
CA ALA A 167 3.66 -1.45 3.18
C ALA A 167 4.66 -0.79 4.14
N THR A 168 5.95 -1.04 3.94
CA THR A 168 7.03 -0.29 4.62
C THR A 168 7.21 1.10 3.98
N SER A 169 8.09 1.92 4.55
CA SER A 169 8.48 3.23 4.03
C SER A 169 9.16 3.15 2.66
N GLY A 170 9.39 4.32 2.07
CA GLY A 170 10.23 4.47 0.88
C GLY A 170 9.74 3.60 -0.28
N PRO A 171 10.54 2.59 -0.70
CA PRO A 171 10.17 1.74 -1.84
C PRO A 171 8.82 1.02 -1.66
N GLY A 172 8.51 0.55 -0.45
CA GLY A 172 7.24 -0.14 -0.20
C GLY A 172 6.04 0.77 -0.43
N ALA A 173 6.13 2.00 0.08
CA ALA A 173 5.11 3.03 -0.07
C ALA A 173 4.97 3.51 -1.53
N THR A 174 6.07 3.66 -2.27
CA THR A 174 5.98 4.03 -3.70
C THR A 174 5.41 2.92 -4.57
N ASN A 175 5.60 1.64 -4.19
CA ASN A 175 5.09 0.50 -4.95
C ASN A 175 3.56 0.36 -4.93
N ILE A 176 2.85 1.04 -4.02
CA ILE A 176 1.38 1.04 -3.96
C ILE A 176 0.73 2.20 -4.73
N VAL A 177 1.52 3.15 -5.27
CA VAL A 177 1.02 4.37 -5.93
C VAL A 177 0.02 4.09 -7.06
N SER A 178 0.28 3.08 -7.89
CA SER A 178 -0.63 2.73 -8.99
C SER A 178 -2.00 2.25 -8.49
N GLY A 179 -2.05 1.44 -7.42
CA GLY A 179 -3.31 0.96 -6.85
C GLY A 179 -4.08 2.05 -6.10
N LEU A 180 -3.39 3.04 -5.53
CA LEU A 180 -4.08 4.21 -4.97
C LEU A 180 -4.79 5.01 -6.07
N ALA A 181 -4.09 5.29 -7.18
CA ALA A 181 -4.70 5.97 -8.30
C ALA A 181 -5.86 5.17 -8.92
N ASP A 182 -5.72 3.85 -9.07
CA ASP A 182 -6.76 2.96 -9.58
C ASP A 182 -8.01 3.01 -8.69
N ALA A 183 -7.84 2.74 -7.39
CA ALA A 183 -8.92 2.78 -6.42
C ALA A 183 -9.61 4.15 -6.35
N MET A 184 -8.88 5.26 -6.51
CA MET A 184 -9.46 6.61 -6.50
C MET A 184 -10.33 6.86 -7.73
N LEU A 185 -9.85 6.48 -8.92
CA LEU A 185 -10.58 6.67 -10.16
C LEU A 185 -11.84 5.80 -10.21
N ASP A 186 -11.73 4.55 -9.74
CA ASP A 186 -12.83 3.59 -9.70
C ASP A 186 -13.71 3.69 -8.45
N SER A 187 -13.40 4.62 -7.54
CA SER A 187 -14.17 4.86 -6.30
C SER A 187 -14.29 3.61 -5.41
N VAL A 188 -13.16 2.92 -5.20
CA VAL A 188 -13.07 1.70 -4.40
C VAL A 188 -12.73 2.04 -2.95
N PRO A 189 -13.48 1.52 -1.96
CA PRO A 189 -13.15 1.74 -0.55
C PRO A 189 -11.88 0.99 -0.17
N LEU A 190 -10.81 1.72 0.13
CA LEU A 190 -9.50 1.15 0.45
C LEU A 190 -8.80 1.96 1.55
N VAL A 191 -8.11 1.29 2.46
CA VAL A 191 -7.19 1.93 3.40
C VAL A 191 -5.80 1.35 3.22
N ALA A 192 -4.84 2.23 2.90
CA ALA A 192 -3.44 1.90 2.78
C ALA A 192 -2.68 2.41 4.01
N ILE A 193 -1.90 1.54 4.64
CA ILE A 193 -1.08 1.91 5.79
C ILE A 193 0.39 1.79 5.40
N THR A 194 1.16 2.85 5.60
CA THR A 194 2.60 2.86 5.34
C THR A 194 3.37 3.06 6.64
N GLY A 195 4.42 2.27 6.83
CA GLY A 195 5.45 2.62 7.81
C GLY A 195 6.25 3.82 7.32
N GLN A 196 6.76 4.65 8.22
CA GLN A 196 7.60 5.81 7.91
C GLN A 196 8.86 5.83 8.78
N VAL A 197 9.88 6.59 8.35
CA VAL A 197 11.04 6.92 9.21
C VAL A 197 10.58 7.56 10.52
N PRO A 198 11.38 7.50 11.61
CA PRO A 198 11.03 8.17 12.86
C PRO A 198 10.77 9.67 12.64
N ARG A 199 9.83 10.27 13.37
CA ARG A 199 9.40 11.68 13.20
C ARG A 199 10.55 12.67 13.07
N ARG A 200 11.57 12.52 13.93
CA ARG A 200 12.78 13.39 13.93
C ARG A 200 13.64 13.34 12.66
N MET A 201 13.43 12.33 11.82
CA MET A 201 14.16 12.10 10.57
C MET A 201 13.37 12.51 9.33
N ILE A 202 12.10 12.89 9.48
CA ILE A 202 11.28 13.34 8.36
C ILE A 202 11.84 14.66 7.82
N GLY A 203 12.04 14.74 6.52
CA GLY A 203 12.63 15.86 5.79
C GLY A 203 14.16 15.89 5.77
N THR A 204 14.83 14.78 6.10
CA THR A 204 16.30 14.73 6.25
C THR A 204 17.02 13.86 5.21
N ASP A 205 16.29 13.37 4.21
CA ASP A 205 16.76 12.36 3.25
C ASP A 205 17.24 11.08 3.95
N ALA A 206 16.49 10.66 4.98
CA ALA A 206 16.82 9.48 5.76
C ALA A 206 16.71 8.19 4.94
N PHE A 207 17.32 7.11 5.46
CA PHE A 207 17.28 5.81 4.81
C PHE A 207 15.83 5.33 4.59
N GLN A 208 15.51 5.03 3.33
CA GLN A 208 14.16 4.63 2.90
C GLN A 208 13.07 5.65 3.26
N GLU A 209 13.41 6.93 3.30
CA GLU A 209 12.44 8.01 3.38
C GLU A 209 11.79 8.26 2.01
N THR A 210 10.48 8.52 2.01
CA THR A 210 9.77 9.14 0.89
C THR A 210 8.64 9.96 1.48
N PRO A 211 8.42 11.20 1.01
CA PRO A 211 7.30 12.04 1.45
C PRO A 211 5.98 11.51 0.87
N ILE A 212 5.53 10.33 1.30
CA ILE A 212 4.42 9.61 0.66
C ILE A 212 3.09 10.37 0.75
N VAL A 213 2.88 11.14 1.81
CA VAL A 213 1.71 12.04 1.94
C VAL A 213 1.69 13.10 0.83
N GLU A 214 2.85 13.67 0.48
CA GLU A 214 2.98 14.63 -0.63
C GLU A 214 2.74 13.94 -1.98
N VAL A 215 3.38 12.79 -2.19
CA VAL A 215 3.29 12.01 -3.44
C VAL A 215 1.84 11.57 -3.72
N THR A 216 1.10 11.19 -2.69
CA THR A 216 -0.22 10.56 -2.84
C THR A 216 -1.40 11.51 -2.68
N ARG A 217 -1.15 12.80 -2.38
CA ARG A 217 -2.23 13.78 -2.11
C ARG A 217 -3.23 13.92 -3.25
N SER A 218 -2.78 13.84 -4.49
CA SER A 218 -3.64 13.99 -5.68
C SER A 218 -4.29 12.69 -6.16
N ILE A 219 -3.92 11.55 -5.57
CA ILE A 219 -4.34 10.20 -5.98
C ILE A 219 -4.95 9.41 -4.82
N THR A 220 -5.35 10.10 -3.75
CA THR A 220 -6.12 9.55 -2.63
C THR A 220 -7.34 10.41 -2.36
N LYS A 221 -8.39 9.82 -1.78
CA LYS A 221 -9.53 10.59 -1.27
C LYS A 221 -9.10 11.46 -0.09
N HIS A 222 -8.24 10.93 0.76
CA HIS A 222 -7.58 11.65 1.85
C HIS A 222 -6.31 10.92 2.29
N ASN A 223 -5.42 11.60 3.01
CA ASN A 223 -4.27 10.95 3.63
C ASN A 223 -3.84 11.63 4.94
N TYR A 224 -3.16 10.87 5.80
CA TYR A 224 -2.70 11.31 7.12
C TYR A 224 -1.21 11.04 7.29
N LEU A 225 -0.54 11.92 8.05
CA LEU A 225 0.72 11.63 8.73
C LEU A 225 0.44 11.61 10.24
N VAL A 226 0.64 10.46 10.87
CA VAL A 226 0.40 10.31 12.32
C VAL A 226 1.57 10.91 13.10
N LEU A 227 1.33 11.99 13.83
CA LEU A 227 2.35 12.70 14.60
C LEU A 227 2.30 12.42 16.11
N ASP A 228 1.22 11.84 16.61
CA ASP A 228 1.06 11.38 17.99
C ASP A 228 0.42 10.00 18.04
N VAL A 229 0.81 9.18 19.01
CA VAL A 229 0.29 7.82 19.20
C VAL A 229 -1.17 7.84 19.66
N GLU A 230 -1.56 8.90 20.38
CA GLU A 230 -2.94 9.12 20.85
C GLU A 230 -3.94 9.32 19.70
N ASP A 231 -3.46 9.74 18.52
CA ASP A 231 -4.30 9.97 17.35
C ASP A 231 -4.67 8.69 16.59
N ILE A 232 -3.95 7.58 16.81
CA ILE A 232 -4.14 6.34 16.05
C ILE A 232 -5.61 5.87 16.07
N PRO A 233 -6.30 5.77 17.22
CA PRO A 233 -7.70 5.33 17.25
C PRO A 233 -8.63 6.19 16.38
N ARG A 234 -8.51 7.52 16.50
CA ARG A 234 -9.33 8.49 15.76
C ARG A 234 -9.04 8.41 14.27
N ILE A 235 -7.77 8.45 13.87
CA ILE A 235 -7.34 8.45 12.47
C ILE A 235 -7.77 7.17 11.76
N VAL A 236 -7.66 6.00 12.39
CA VAL A 236 -8.10 4.73 11.79
C VAL A 236 -9.61 4.76 11.54
N ARG A 237 -10.40 5.13 12.56
CA ARG A 237 -11.86 5.22 12.45
C ARG A 237 -12.28 6.21 11.36
N GLU A 238 -11.66 7.39 11.35
CA GLU A 238 -11.92 8.44 10.34
C GLU A 238 -11.52 7.97 8.94
N ALA A 239 -10.38 7.30 8.78
CA ALA A 239 -9.93 6.78 7.50
C ALA A 239 -10.89 5.71 6.93
N LEU A 240 -11.38 4.78 7.76
CA LEU A 240 -12.36 3.79 7.33
C LEU A 240 -13.72 4.44 7.00
N LEU A 241 -14.17 5.41 7.79
CA LEU A 241 -15.37 6.19 7.51
C LEU A 241 -15.23 6.95 6.18
N LEU A 242 -14.14 7.69 5.97
CA LEU A 242 -13.88 8.43 4.74
C LEU A 242 -13.75 7.48 3.54
N ALA A 243 -13.07 6.35 3.67
CA ALA A 243 -12.91 5.40 2.58
C ALA A 243 -14.24 4.83 2.08
N THR A 244 -15.23 4.69 2.97
CA THR A 244 -16.51 4.00 2.70
C THR A 244 -17.70 4.94 2.51
N SER A 245 -17.70 6.13 3.11
CA SER A 245 -18.84 7.06 3.06
C SER A 245 -18.91 7.87 1.77
N GLY A 246 -20.12 8.30 1.39
CA GLY A 246 -20.35 9.11 0.20
C GLY A 246 -19.88 8.39 -1.07
N ARG A 247 -19.09 9.08 -1.91
CA ARG A 247 -18.33 8.44 -2.98
C ARG A 247 -17.12 7.72 -2.34
N PRO A 248 -17.01 6.38 -2.38
CA PRO A 248 -15.91 5.68 -1.75
C PRO A 248 -14.57 5.99 -2.44
N GLY A 249 -13.46 5.70 -1.76
CA GLY A 249 -12.13 5.90 -2.32
C GLY A 249 -11.01 5.51 -1.36
N PRO A 250 -9.75 5.57 -1.81
CA PRO A 250 -8.60 5.17 -1.02
C PRO A 250 -8.19 6.24 -0.02
N VAL A 251 -7.90 5.84 1.21
CA VAL A 251 -7.31 6.69 2.25
C VAL A 251 -5.96 6.12 2.68
N LEU A 252 -4.92 6.96 2.75
CA LEU A 252 -3.59 6.55 3.20
C LEU A 252 -3.30 7.02 4.63
N ILE A 253 -2.72 6.16 5.46
CA ILE A 253 -2.27 6.49 6.82
C ILE A 253 -0.76 6.21 6.91
N ASP A 254 0.04 7.26 7.04
CA ASP A 254 1.50 7.16 7.17
C ASP A 254 1.91 7.22 8.65
N ILE A 255 2.62 6.18 9.13
CA ILE A 255 2.88 5.97 10.56
C ILE A 255 4.39 5.88 10.83
N PRO A 256 5.00 6.92 11.44
CA PRO A 256 6.40 6.90 11.85
C PRO A 256 6.75 5.74 12.77
N LYS A 257 7.95 5.18 12.60
CA LYS A 257 8.41 4.03 13.38
C LYS A 257 8.44 4.29 14.89
N ASP A 258 8.80 5.49 15.33
CA ASP A 258 8.81 5.84 16.75
C ASP A 258 7.40 5.91 17.35
N ILE A 259 6.39 6.30 16.56
CA ILE A 259 4.97 6.23 16.95
C ILE A 259 4.52 4.78 17.14
N GLN A 260 4.94 3.88 16.23
CA GLN A 260 4.63 2.46 16.36
C GLN A 260 5.19 1.84 17.64
N GLN A 261 6.32 2.36 18.14
CA GLN A 261 7.03 1.84 19.32
C GLN A 261 6.57 2.47 20.64
N GLN A 262 6.01 3.68 20.60
CA GLN A 262 5.57 4.42 21.77
C GLN A 262 4.48 3.66 22.52
N LEU A 263 4.58 3.58 23.85
CA LEU A 263 3.55 2.98 24.70
C LEU A 263 2.44 3.99 25.00
N VAL A 264 1.19 3.53 24.95
CA VAL A 264 0.00 4.33 25.22
C VAL A 264 -1.13 3.48 25.79
N VAL A 265 -2.04 4.11 26.53
CA VAL A 265 -3.36 3.55 26.86
C VAL A 265 -4.38 4.20 25.92
N PRO A 266 -4.90 3.50 24.90
CA PRO A 266 -5.68 4.14 23.84
C PRO A 266 -7.06 4.60 24.31
N ASN A 267 -7.46 5.81 23.91
CA ASN A 267 -8.82 6.30 24.08
C ASN A 267 -9.68 6.05 22.82
N TRP A 268 -10.61 5.08 22.92
CA TRP A 268 -11.50 4.71 21.82
C TRP A 268 -12.70 5.64 21.61
N ASN A 269 -12.93 6.59 22.53
CA ASN A 269 -14.10 7.47 22.55
C ASN A 269 -13.81 8.88 22.00
N LEU A 270 -12.66 9.08 21.35
CA LEU A 270 -12.33 10.36 20.73
C LEU A 270 -13.35 10.69 19.62
N PRO A 271 -13.77 11.97 19.51
CA PRO A 271 -14.67 12.39 18.45
C PRO A 271 -13.96 12.33 17.08
N ILE A 272 -14.74 12.03 16.05
CA ILE A 272 -14.38 12.12 14.63
C ILE A 272 -15.10 13.30 13.99
#